data_AF-A0A928CR02-F1
#
_entry.id   AF-A0A928CR02-F1
#
_cell.length_a   1.000
_cell.length_b   1.000
_cell.length_c   1.000
_cell.angle_alpha   90.00
_cell.angle_beta   90.00
_cell.angle_gamma   90.00
#
_symmetry.space_group_name_H-M   'P 1'
#
loop_
_entity.id
_entity.type
_entity.pdbx_description
1 polymer ?
#
loop_
_entity_poly.entity_id
_entity_poly.type
_entity_poly.pdbx_seq_one_letter_code
_entity_poly.pdbx_strand_id
1 'polypeptide(L)'
;MGSDLSEEEGKMLIYILLAIISPVLLMSYIVIRKKSETNKSFFQTIKTCSDENFILQCGIISNTKDALVALKIRNVIAKLGRVPPEYISPHFRFTNEMLHFYFWNNFDSVIFANELQKEIQIDDIDLEKIKHPYSLDKNYDVKDMINIILKLRK
;
A
#
# COMPACT_ATOMS: atom_id res chain seq x y z
N MET A 1 -51.69 32.13 17.75
CA MET A 1 -50.48 31.91 18.57
C MET A 1 -50.22 30.42 18.59
N GLY A 2 -49.29 29.92 17.79
CA GLY A 2 -49.04 28.49 17.61
C GLY A 2 -47.92 28.13 16.63
N SER A 3 -47.23 29.11 16.03
CA SER A 3 -46.15 28.91 15.07
C SER A 3 -44.75 28.86 15.70
N ASP A 4 -44.54 29.48 16.87
CA ASP A 4 -43.19 29.68 17.43
C ASP A 4 -42.58 28.41 18.03
N LEU A 5 -43.41 27.49 18.54
CA LEU A 5 -42.94 26.23 19.12
C LEU A 5 -42.32 25.28 18.07
N SER A 6 -42.87 25.28 16.85
CA SER A 6 -42.35 24.43 15.76
C SER A 6 -41.01 24.93 15.21
N GLU A 7 -40.73 26.23 15.31
CA GLU A 7 -39.47 26.82 14.85
C GLU A 7 -38.32 26.58 15.85
N GLU A 8 -38.63 26.65 17.16
CA GLU A 8 -37.69 26.32 18.24
C GLU A 8 -37.27 24.84 18.21
N GLU A 9 -38.21 23.92 18.01
CA GLU A 9 -37.93 22.48 17.88
C GLU A 9 -37.04 22.19 16.66
N GLY A 10 -37.30 22.86 15.53
CA GLY A 10 -36.47 22.77 14.33
C GLY A 10 -35.04 23.26 14.56
N LYS A 11 -34.86 24.38 15.26
CA LYS A 11 -33.54 24.90 15.65
C LYS A 11 -32.82 23.95 16.60
N MET A 12 -33.52 23.36 17.57
CA MET A 12 -32.94 22.40 18.51
C MET A 12 -32.40 21.16 17.80
N LEU A 13 -33.14 20.61 16.84
CA LEU A 13 -32.70 19.46 16.02
C LEU A 13 -31.46 19.81 15.18
N ILE A 14 -31.39 21.01 14.61
CA ILE A 14 -30.22 21.47 13.86
C ILE A 14 -28.99 21.58 14.79
N TYR A 15 -29.14 22.13 16.01
CA TYR A 15 -28.04 22.21 16.97
C TYR A 15 -27.55 20.84 17.41
N ILE A 16 -28.45 19.88 17.64
CA ILE A 16 -28.09 18.50 17.97
C ILE A 16 -27.32 17.85 16.80
N LEU A 17 -27.78 18.02 15.56
CA LEU A 17 -27.08 17.51 14.38
C LEU A 17 -25.69 18.14 14.22
N LEU A 18 -25.57 19.45 14.39
CA LEU A 18 -24.27 20.14 14.34
C LEU A 18 -23.33 19.68 15.46
N ALA A 19 -23.85 19.46 16.67
CA ALA A 19 -23.08 18.95 17.81
C ALA A 19 -22.55 17.54 17.60
N ILE A 20 -23.19 16.72 16.76
CA ILE A 20 -22.73 15.37 16.42
C ILE A 20 -21.80 15.38 15.19
N ILE A 21 -22.16 16.10 14.14
CA ILE A 21 -21.41 16.12 12.88
C ILE A 21 -20.06 16.84 13.05
N SER A 22 -20.03 17.93 13.82
CA SER A 22 -18.81 18.74 13.98
C SER A 22 -17.65 17.96 14.61
N PRO A 23 -17.83 17.21 15.73
CA PRO A 23 -16.78 16.34 16.26
C PRO A 23 -16.32 15.25 15.29
N VAL A 24 -17.26 14.64 14.54
CA VAL A 24 -16.92 13.59 13.56
C VAL A 24 -16.02 14.17 12.46
N LEU A 25 -16.38 15.31 11.89
CA LEU A 25 -15.57 15.99 10.87
C LEU A 25 -14.21 16.41 11.41
N LEU A 26 -14.16 16.95 12.64
CA LEU A 26 -12.91 17.34 13.29
C LEU A 26 -11.99 16.14 13.51
N MET A 27 -12.53 15.01 14.00
CA MET A 27 -11.76 13.78 14.20
C MET A 27 -11.26 13.20 12.88
N SER A 28 -12.10 13.16 11.84
CA SER A 28 -11.68 12.75 10.50
C SER A 28 -10.55 13.63 9.97
N TYR A 29 -10.66 14.95 10.13
CA TYR A 29 -9.63 15.90 9.72
C TYR A 29 -8.30 15.68 10.46
N ILE A 30 -8.32 15.49 11.79
CA ILE A 30 -7.13 15.21 12.58
C ILE A 30 -6.45 13.91 12.12
N VAL A 31 -7.23 12.85 11.88
CA VAL A 31 -6.70 11.56 11.40
C VAL A 31 -6.07 11.71 10.01
N ILE A 32 -6.74 12.38 9.08
CA ILE A 32 -6.23 12.63 7.72
C ILE A 32 -4.95 13.46 7.77
N ARG A 33 -4.93 14.52 8.59
CA ARG A 33 -3.75 15.39 8.74
C ARG A 33 -2.56 14.64 9.31
N LYS A 34 -2.76 13.87 10.39
CA LYS A 34 -1.70 13.06 10.99
C LYS A 34 -1.14 12.04 9.99
N LYS A 35 -2.02 11.35 9.24
CA LYS A 35 -1.60 10.41 8.18
C LYS A 35 -0.82 11.13 7.07
N SER A 36 -1.24 12.33 6.67
CA SER A 36 -0.53 13.16 5.68
C SER A 36 0.87 13.55 6.14
N GLU A 37 1.01 13.96 7.40
CA GLU A 37 2.30 14.32 8.00
C GLU A 37 3.23 13.11 8.11
N THR A 38 2.73 11.95 8.54
CA THR A 38 3.53 10.69 8.58
C THR A 38 3.96 10.26 7.18
N ASN A 39 3.09 10.36 6.17
CA ASN A 39 3.47 10.03 4.80
C ASN A 39 4.55 10.99 4.28
N LYS A 40 4.42 12.30 4.54
CA LYS A 40 5.43 13.29 4.14
C LYS A 40 6.79 13.00 4.77
N SER A 41 6.84 12.72 6.07
CA SER A 41 8.10 12.42 6.74
C SER A 41 8.73 11.12 6.20
N PHE A 42 7.92 10.08 5.95
CA PHE A 42 8.40 8.85 5.35
C PHE A 42 9.10 9.10 4.01
N PHE A 43 8.44 9.79 3.07
CA PHE A 43 9.02 10.09 1.75
C PHE A 43 10.26 11.00 1.79
N GLN A 44 10.41 11.84 2.82
CA GLN A 44 11.62 12.64 3.02
C GLN A 44 12.80 11.81 3.53
N THR A 45 12.53 10.72 4.25
CA THR A 45 13.55 9.85 4.84
C THR A 45 13.92 8.64 3.98
N ILE A 46 13.11 8.30 2.97
CA ILE A 46 13.40 7.18 2.08
C ILE A 46 14.71 7.45 1.32
N LYS A 47 15.63 6.50 1.44
CA LYS A 47 16.79 6.40 0.57
C LYS A 47 16.42 5.59 -0.67
N THR A 48 16.76 6.11 -1.84
CA THR A 48 16.62 5.38 -3.11
C THR A 48 17.57 4.18 -3.15
N CYS A 49 17.12 3.09 -3.77
CA CYS A 49 17.88 1.87 -3.96
C CYS A 49 18.07 1.62 -5.47
N SER A 50 19.31 1.50 -5.94
CA SER A 50 19.57 1.16 -7.35
C SER A 50 19.18 -0.29 -7.64
N ASP A 51 19.01 -0.64 -8.91
CA ASP A 51 18.64 -2.01 -9.31
C ASP A 51 19.70 -3.04 -8.90
N GLU A 52 20.99 -2.71 -8.99
CA GLU A 52 22.07 -3.61 -8.58
C GLU A 52 22.04 -3.87 -7.08
N ASN A 53 21.83 -2.81 -6.29
CA ASN A 53 21.72 -2.93 -4.84
C ASN A 53 20.46 -3.69 -4.43
N PHE A 54 19.35 -3.46 -5.13
CA PHE A 54 18.09 -4.16 -4.89
C PHE A 54 18.26 -5.67 -5.09
N ILE A 55 18.82 -6.09 -6.23
CA ILE A 55 19.09 -7.49 -6.55
C ILE A 55 20.05 -8.13 -5.54
N LEU A 56 21.11 -7.42 -5.18
CA LEU A 56 22.08 -7.88 -4.19
C LEU A 56 21.45 -8.08 -2.81
N GLN A 57 20.61 -7.14 -2.35
CA GLN A 57 19.92 -7.23 -1.05
C GLN A 57 18.83 -8.32 -1.05
N CYS A 58 18.18 -8.57 -2.19
CA CYS A 58 17.32 -9.74 -2.38
C CYS A 58 18.09 -11.07 -2.27
N GLY A 59 19.42 -11.07 -2.39
CA GLY A 59 20.24 -12.28 -2.40
C GLY A 59 20.16 -13.03 -3.73
N ILE A 60 19.83 -12.32 -4.81
CA ILE A 60 19.71 -12.88 -6.16
C ILE A 60 21.01 -12.64 -6.90
N ILE A 61 21.47 -13.64 -7.66
CA ILE A 61 22.67 -13.51 -8.48
C ILE A 61 22.38 -12.57 -9.65
N SER A 62 23.19 -11.52 -9.80
CA SER A 62 23.08 -10.57 -10.91
C SER A 62 23.19 -11.25 -12.28
N ASN A 63 22.60 -10.64 -13.31
CA ASN A 63 22.60 -11.14 -14.70
C ASN A 63 21.90 -12.50 -14.91
N THR A 64 21.06 -12.92 -13.97
CA THR A 64 20.20 -14.11 -14.13
C THR A 64 18.80 -13.75 -14.61
N LYS A 65 18.06 -14.73 -15.16
CA LYS A 65 16.63 -14.56 -15.45
C LYS A 65 15.84 -14.16 -14.19
N ASP A 66 16.23 -14.66 -13.03
CA ASP A 66 15.58 -14.35 -11.76
C ASP A 66 15.82 -12.90 -11.33
N ALA A 67 17.01 -12.34 -11.61
CA ALA A 67 17.26 -10.91 -11.41
C ALA A 67 16.33 -10.05 -12.28
N LEU A 68 16.15 -10.39 -13.56
CA LEU A 68 15.21 -9.69 -14.45
C LEU A 68 13.77 -9.78 -13.94
N VAL A 69 13.35 -10.96 -13.46
CA VAL A 69 12.01 -11.15 -12.89
C VAL A 69 11.84 -10.34 -11.60
N ALA A 70 12.83 -10.32 -10.72
CA ALA A 70 12.78 -9.52 -9.49
C ALA A 70 12.65 -8.02 -9.79
N LEU A 71 13.36 -7.49 -10.79
CA LEU A 71 13.19 -6.10 -11.23
C LEU A 71 11.80 -5.84 -11.81
N LYS A 72 11.23 -6.78 -12.57
CA LYS A 72 9.84 -6.66 -13.05
C LYS A 72 8.83 -6.64 -11.90
N ILE A 73 9.00 -7.52 -10.90
CA ILE A 73 8.16 -7.52 -9.70
C ILE A 73 8.28 -6.16 -8.98
N ARG A 74 9.51 -5.66 -8.79
CA ARG A 74 9.76 -4.33 -8.21
C ARG A 74 9.02 -3.23 -8.97
N ASN A 75 9.07 -3.26 -10.31
CA ASN A 75 8.36 -2.30 -11.15
C ASN A 75 6.84 -2.39 -10.99
N VAL A 76 6.26 -3.59 -10.90
CA VAL A 76 4.83 -3.77 -10.60
C VAL A 76 4.48 -3.17 -9.25
N ILE A 77 5.29 -3.45 -8.22
CA ILE A 77 5.08 -2.92 -6.87
C ILE A 77 5.09 -1.39 -6.87
N ALA A 78 6.06 -0.80 -7.57
CA ALA A 78 6.24 0.64 -7.69
C ALA A 78 5.10 1.30 -8.49
N LYS A 79 4.72 0.70 -9.62
CA LYS A 79 3.60 1.11 -10.48
C LYS A 79 2.30 1.19 -9.70
N LEU A 80 1.97 0.13 -8.96
CA LEU A 80 0.80 0.09 -8.09
C LEU A 80 0.93 1.09 -6.92
N GLY A 81 2.12 1.21 -6.36
CA GLY A 81 2.44 2.20 -5.33
C GLY A 81 2.40 3.66 -5.80
N ARG A 82 2.35 3.91 -7.12
CA ARG A 82 2.46 5.21 -7.79
C ARG A 82 3.76 5.94 -7.45
N VAL A 83 4.86 5.21 -7.41
CA VAL A 83 6.19 5.74 -7.13
C VAL A 83 7.22 5.18 -8.13
N PRO A 84 8.36 5.86 -8.31
CA PRO A 84 9.46 5.28 -9.08
C PRO A 84 10.01 4.00 -8.41
N PRO A 85 10.48 3.01 -9.19
CA PRO A 85 10.99 1.74 -8.65
C PRO A 85 12.11 1.92 -7.63
N GLU A 86 12.94 2.94 -7.78
CA GLU A 86 14.07 3.24 -6.92
C GLU A 86 13.65 3.52 -5.47
N TYR A 87 12.40 3.90 -5.23
CA TYR A 87 11.85 4.11 -3.90
C TYR A 87 11.45 2.81 -3.21
N ILE A 88 11.33 1.69 -3.94
CA ILE A 88 10.99 0.39 -3.36
C ILE A 88 12.27 -0.29 -2.87
N SER A 89 12.34 -0.52 -1.56
CA SER A 89 13.42 -1.27 -0.91
C SER A 89 12.99 -2.72 -0.69
N PRO A 90 13.92 -3.70 -0.79
CA PRO A 90 13.61 -5.11 -0.51
C PRO A 90 13.21 -5.34 0.95
N HIS A 91 13.61 -4.46 1.86
CA HIS A 91 13.36 -4.58 3.30
C HIS A 91 12.11 -3.83 3.78
N PHE A 92 11.32 -3.27 2.86
CA PHE A 92 10.06 -2.65 3.24
C PHE A 92 9.05 -3.71 3.61
N ARG A 93 8.56 -3.64 4.85
CA ARG A 93 7.53 -4.55 5.35
C ARG A 93 6.18 -4.11 4.84
N PHE A 94 5.37 -5.08 4.47
CA PHE A 94 4.02 -4.80 3.99
C PHE A 94 3.15 -4.16 5.07
N THR A 95 3.37 -4.54 6.33
CA THR A 95 2.61 -4.07 7.50
C THR A 95 2.99 -2.68 8.00
N ASN A 96 4.05 -2.05 7.47
CA ASN A 96 4.53 -0.76 7.95
C ASN A 96 4.92 0.15 6.78
N GLU A 97 6.09 -0.07 6.19
CA GLU A 97 6.63 0.85 5.19
C GLU A 97 5.78 0.87 3.91
N MET A 98 5.24 -0.28 3.49
CA MET A 98 4.45 -0.32 2.27
C MET A 98 3.08 0.38 2.38
N LEU A 99 2.52 0.54 3.59
CA LEU A 99 1.23 1.22 3.81
C LEU A 99 1.25 2.70 3.42
N HIS A 100 2.43 3.30 3.26
CA HIS A 100 2.57 4.68 2.81
C HIS A 100 2.33 4.84 1.29
N PHE A 101 2.36 3.76 0.52
CA PHE A 101 2.12 3.77 -0.91
C PHE A 101 0.64 3.54 -1.27
N TYR A 102 0.18 4.14 -2.36
CA TYR A 102 -1.24 4.29 -2.69
C TYR A 102 -2.05 2.97 -2.70
N PHE A 103 -1.61 1.99 -3.48
CA PHE A 103 -2.30 0.70 -3.61
C PHE A 103 -2.18 -0.18 -2.37
N TRP A 104 -1.00 -0.16 -1.74
CA TRP A 104 -0.67 -1.12 -0.70
C TRP A 104 -1.50 -0.93 0.56
N ASN A 105 -1.89 0.31 0.91
CA ASN A 105 -2.83 0.57 2.00
C ASN A 105 -4.22 -0.08 1.80
N ASN A 106 -4.62 -0.34 0.55
CA ASN A 106 -5.89 -0.97 0.20
C ASN A 106 -5.63 -2.12 -0.79
N PHE A 107 -4.72 -3.01 -0.41
CA PHE A 107 -4.24 -4.06 -1.30
C PHE A 107 -5.36 -4.94 -1.83
N ASP A 108 -5.29 -5.24 -3.12
CA ASP A 108 -6.19 -6.15 -3.83
C ASP A 108 -5.34 -7.22 -4.53
N SER A 109 -5.50 -8.48 -4.11
CA SER A 109 -4.71 -9.59 -4.66
C SER A 109 -4.97 -9.82 -6.14
N VAL A 110 -6.19 -9.57 -6.62
CA VAL A 110 -6.58 -9.78 -8.03
C VAL A 110 -5.94 -8.73 -8.92
N ILE A 111 -5.96 -7.45 -8.51
CA ILE A 111 -5.29 -6.39 -9.26
C ILE A 111 -3.78 -6.63 -9.29
N PHE A 112 -3.18 -7.00 -8.15
CA PHE A 112 -1.75 -7.30 -8.09
C PHE A 112 -1.37 -8.48 -9.00
N ALA A 113 -2.14 -9.56 -8.93
CA ALA A 113 -1.97 -10.74 -9.77
C ALA A 113 -2.04 -10.40 -11.28
N ASN A 114 -3.05 -9.64 -11.69
CA ASN A 114 -3.23 -9.23 -13.08
C ASN A 114 -2.07 -8.37 -13.58
N GLU A 115 -1.57 -7.43 -12.78
CA GLU A 115 -0.42 -6.61 -13.17
C GLU A 115 0.88 -7.43 -13.23
N LEU A 116 1.07 -8.39 -12.32
CA LEU A 116 2.19 -9.33 -12.39
C LEU A 116 2.16 -10.15 -13.68
N GLN A 117 1.02 -10.71 -14.07
CA GLN A 117 0.87 -11.50 -15.30
C GLN A 117 1.16 -10.69 -16.58
N LYS A 118 0.82 -9.40 -16.60
CA LYS A 118 1.11 -8.53 -17.75
C LYS A 118 2.61 -8.29 -17.94
N GLU A 119 3.33 -8.06 -16.84
CA GLU A 119 4.75 -7.70 -16.89
C GLU A 119 5.66 -8.92 -16.96
N ILE A 120 5.24 -9.99 -16.31
CA ILE A 120 5.95 -11.25 -16.24
C ILE A 120 5.08 -12.27 -16.96
N GLN A 121 5.48 -12.63 -18.19
CA GLN A 121 4.89 -13.75 -18.92
C GLN A 121 5.07 -15.01 -18.09
N ILE A 122 4.03 -15.39 -17.37
CA ILE A 122 4.05 -16.52 -16.49
C ILE A 122 2.74 -17.27 -16.69
N ASP A 123 2.82 -18.29 -17.53
CA ASP A 123 1.71 -19.19 -17.81
C ASP A 123 1.40 -20.12 -16.61
N ASP A 124 2.26 -20.16 -15.57
CA ASP A 124 2.21 -21.15 -14.48
C ASP A 124 2.36 -20.59 -13.04
N ILE A 125 2.18 -19.29 -12.79
CA ILE A 125 2.05 -18.85 -11.38
C ILE A 125 0.63 -19.21 -10.95
N ASP A 126 0.58 -20.12 -9.98
CA ASP A 126 -0.61 -20.35 -9.18
C ASP A 126 -0.90 -19.09 -8.32
N LEU A 127 -1.65 -18.16 -8.92
CA LEU A 127 -2.01 -16.89 -8.30
C LEU A 127 -2.85 -17.09 -7.04
N GLU A 128 -3.54 -18.23 -6.90
CA GLU A 128 -4.28 -18.58 -5.67
C GLU A 128 -3.33 -18.76 -4.48
N LYS A 129 -2.05 -19.07 -4.74
CA LYS A 129 -1.01 -19.16 -3.71
C LYS A 129 -0.41 -17.81 -3.32
N ILE A 130 -0.70 -16.73 -4.05
CA ILE A 130 -0.28 -15.38 -3.64
C ILE A 130 -1.19 -14.93 -2.49
N LYS A 131 -0.75 -15.25 -1.27
CA LYS A 131 -1.43 -14.83 -0.05
C LYS A 131 -1.42 -13.31 0.07
N HIS A 132 -2.49 -12.78 0.65
CA HIS A 132 -2.57 -11.38 1.04
C HIS A 132 -1.34 -11.04 1.91
N PRO A 133 -0.51 -10.04 1.56
CA PRO A 133 0.75 -9.76 2.26
C PRO A 133 0.59 -9.55 3.77
N TYR A 134 -0.58 -9.04 4.18
CA TYR A 134 -0.93 -8.78 5.57
C TYR A 134 -1.43 -10.00 6.36
N SER A 135 -1.70 -11.11 5.67
CA SER A 135 -2.05 -12.39 6.32
C SER A 135 -0.83 -13.20 6.75
N LEU A 136 0.37 -12.72 6.40
CA LEU A 136 1.65 -13.34 6.69
C LEU A 136 2.29 -12.71 7.95
N ASP A 137 3.49 -13.16 8.30
CA ASP A 137 4.29 -12.63 9.40
C ASP A 137 4.37 -11.09 9.35
N LYS A 138 4.37 -10.43 10.52
CA LYS A 138 4.55 -8.96 10.60
C LYS A 138 5.86 -8.48 9.99
N ASN A 139 6.85 -9.37 9.88
CA ASN A 139 8.14 -9.09 9.27
C ASN A 139 8.19 -9.36 7.77
N TYR A 140 7.09 -9.79 7.15
CA TYR A 140 7.03 -10.06 5.72
C TYR A 140 7.34 -8.81 4.90
N ASP A 141 8.43 -8.87 4.14
CA ASP A 141 8.95 -7.77 3.34
C ASP A 141 8.89 -8.02 1.82
N VAL A 142 9.25 -6.99 1.04
CA VAL A 142 9.27 -7.05 -0.42
C VAL A 142 10.17 -8.18 -0.93
N LYS A 143 11.30 -8.44 -0.28
CA LYS A 143 12.20 -9.53 -0.62
C LYS A 143 11.54 -10.89 -0.41
N ASP A 144 10.84 -11.10 0.69
CA ASP A 144 10.11 -12.33 0.94
C ASP A 144 9.08 -12.60 -0.16
N MET A 145 8.34 -11.57 -0.56
CA MET A 145 7.37 -11.67 -1.66
C MET A 145 8.01 -12.05 -2.98
N ILE A 146 9.12 -11.39 -3.34
CA ILE A 146 9.87 -11.73 -4.55
C ILE A 146 10.34 -13.18 -4.50
N ASN A 147 10.87 -13.63 -3.37
CA ASN A 147 11.34 -15.00 -3.21
C ASN A 147 10.20 -16.03 -3.32
N ILE A 148 9.01 -15.72 -2.81
CA ILE A 148 7.83 -16.57 -2.98
C ILE A 148 7.43 -16.65 -4.45
N ILE A 149 7.32 -15.50 -5.13
CA ILE A 149 6.95 -15.45 -6.56
C ILE A 149 7.96 -16.22 -7.41
N LEU A 150 9.27 -16.06 -7.15
CA LEU A 150 10.31 -16.81 -7.85
C LEU A 150 10.24 -18.32 -7.59
N LYS A 151 9.84 -18.75 -6.39
CA LYS A 151 9.64 -20.18 -6.07
C LYS A 151 8.41 -20.75 -6.77
N LEU A 152 7.34 -19.97 -6.92
CA LEU A 152 6.10 -20.39 -7.59
C LEU A 152 6.22 -20.54 -9.11
N ARG A 153 7.31 -20.03 -9.71
CA ARG A 153 7.58 -20.12 -11.15
C ARG A 153 8.24 -21.46 -11.59
N LYS A 154 8.55 -22.36 -10.64
CA LYS A 154 9.23 -23.64 -10.93
C LYS A 154 8.22 -24.76 -11.11
#